data_AF-A0A3A8IYG5-F1
#
_entry.id   AF-A0A3A8IYG5-F1
#
_cell.length_a   1.000
_cell.length_b   1.000
_cell.length_c   1.000
_cell.angle_alpha   90.00
_cell.angle_beta   90.00
_cell.angle_gamma   90.00
#
_symmetry.space_group_name_H-M   'P 1'
#
loop_
_entity.id
_entity.type
_entity.pdbx_description
1 polymer ?
#
loop_
_entity_poly.entity_id
_entity_poly.type
_entity_poly.pdbx_seq_one_letter_code
_entity_poly.pdbx_strand_id
1 'polypeptide(L)'
;MPQPLLRTSLLCLLLLAAACSSAVAGPTGAVSEAPSAASPGSVVQTPASPSAPVEDVSQAPAETPTEDPSAPLEETPLAETPAPETETPFTVAPAPSPSVCAPLSGLATLQGNLSTWLLGTSISPALSGGFKEPGGTELTAFEGAFRVLLTQGPTAQVVQDLGKLGFGVATFRNHDGAAWLVVREQGLLTRGGGTFILNLSPARDLWLEAPHADSDEGTLRQTSTQLVTLGARALLLTGSNRCAVTTASPCSGTTSVCGTQGLRISDAAHYGNTFFTAAHRALRDTYPAAVAVSVHGMDSSEGPEAAVVSDGTSVQRPGSLSVRFRDALNTHLVGTKRAFSCNAPEDAGKHRTLCGTSNVQGRIDNGAADACYAEATAASDRFLHLEQSVTLRGTGASSKAVIQALADTVPCSLTGSGLGCQAVATADPCP
;
A
#
# COMPACT_ATOMS: atom_id res chain seq x y z
N MET A 1 44.82 -63.04 23.96
CA MET A 1 44.68 -62.86 25.42
C MET A 1 43.67 -61.75 25.69
N PRO A 2 42.89 -61.83 26.78
CA PRO A 2 41.55 -61.25 26.93
C PRO A 2 41.50 -59.98 27.82
N GLN A 3 40.27 -59.47 28.02
CA GLN A 3 39.80 -58.24 28.69
C GLN A 3 40.28 -58.00 30.16
N PRO A 4 39.96 -56.84 30.79
CA PRO A 4 38.64 -56.59 31.44
C PRO A 4 38.09 -55.14 31.19
N LEU A 5 36.79 -54.87 31.02
CA LEU A 5 35.61 -54.90 31.94
C LEU A 5 35.69 -53.94 33.16
N LEU A 6 34.89 -52.86 33.13
CA LEU A 6 34.11 -52.25 34.25
C LEU A 6 33.20 -51.15 33.64
N ARG A 7 31.89 -51.38 33.46
CA ARG A 7 30.75 -51.21 34.39
C ARG A 7 30.29 -49.75 34.62
N THR A 8 29.18 -49.42 33.94
CA THR A 8 27.90 -48.87 34.46
C THR A 8 27.85 -47.56 35.28
N SER A 9 27.10 -46.57 34.76
CA SER A 9 25.84 -46.00 35.30
C SER A 9 25.31 -44.98 34.26
N LEU A 10 24.19 -45.16 33.54
CA LEU A 10 22.77 -45.24 33.93
C LEU A 10 22.25 -43.93 34.59
N LEU A 11 21.54 -43.10 33.81
CA LEU A 11 20.18 -42.55 34.05
C LEU A 11 19.88 -41.52 32.92
N CYS A 12 19.00 -41.78 31.94
CA CYS A 12 17.52 -41.80 31.91
C CYS A 12 16.86 -40.43 31.62
N LEU A 13 16.34 -40.24 30.39
CA LEU A 13 14.93 -40.00 29.98
C LEU A 13 14.92 -39.40 28.55
N LEU A 14 14.42 -40.03 27.47
CA LEU A 14 13.01 -40.33 27.07
C LEU A 14 12.16 -39.04 27.05
N LEU A 15 11.45 -38.61 25.99
CA LEU A 15 10.55 -39.19 24.97
C LEU A 15 10.27 -38.05 23.94
N LEU A 16 9.67 -38.17 22.76
CA LEU A 16 9.42 -39.20 21.75
C LEU A 16 8.77 -38.45 20.57
N ALA A 17 9.12 -38.79 19.34
CA ALA A 17 8.37 -38.42 18.14
C ALA A 17 7.28 -39.46 17.88
N ALA A 18 6.12 -39.05 17.35
CA ALA A 18 5.15 -39.97 16.79
C ALA A 18 4.48 -39.37 15.54
N ALA A 19 4.44 -40.20 14.52
CA ALA A 19 4.06 -39.92 13.14
C ALA A 19 2.56 -40.10 12.87
N CYS A 20 2.13 -39.52 11.75
CA CYS A 20 0.83 -39.68 11.12
C CYS A 20 0.58 -41.12 10.63
N SER A 21 -0.69 -41.55 10.69
CA SER A 21 -1.43 -42.20 9.60
C SER A 21 -2.80 -42.67 10.08
N SER A 22 -3.87 -42.38 9.32
CA SER A 22 -4.79 -43.38 8.74
C SER A 22 -6.09 -42.71 8.29
N ALA A 23 -6.49 -43.00 7.06
CA ALA A 23 -7.80 -42.73 6.48
C ALA A 23 -8.69 -43.98 6.62
N VAL A 24 -10.02 -43.82 6.83
CA VAL A 24 -11.07 -44.76 6.40
C VAL A 24 -12.40 -44.00 6.23
N ALA A 25 -13.15 -44.39 5.19
CA ALA A 25 -14.42 -43.86 4.72
C ALA A 25 -15.67 -44.38 5.45
N GLY A 26 -16.81 -43.69 5.27
CA GLY A 26 -18.13 -44.35 5.17
C GLY A 26 -19.28 -43.74 6.01
N PRO A 27 -20.55 -43.87 5.57
CA PRO A 27 -21.58 -42.81 5.60
C PRO A 27 -22.78 -43.10 6.53
N THR A 28 -23.70 -42.13 6.76
CA THR A 28 -25.20 -42.25 6.72
C THR A 28 -25.96 -41.13 7.47
N GLY A 29 -27.16 -40.80 6.96
CA GLY A 29 -28.38 -40.31 7.66
C GLY A 29 -28.36 -38.91 8.31
N ALA A 30 -29.11 -37.89 7.88
CA ALA A 30 -30.57 -37.69 7.77
C ALA A 30 -31.24 -37.08 9.03
N VAL A 31 -31.87 -35.90 8.83
CA VAL A 31 -33.03 -35.26 9.48
C VAL A 31 -33.02 -34.97 11.01
N SER A 32 -33.21 -33.70 11.39
CA SER A 32 -34.42 -33.24 12.13
C SER A 32 -34.41 -31.74 12.43
N GLU A 33 -35.61 -31.17 12.31
CA GLU A 33 -36.02 -29.79 12.61
C GLU A 33 -36.04 -29.47 14.12
N ALA A 34 -36.25 -28.17 14.38
CA ALA A 34 -36.27 -27.40 15.63
C ALA A 34 -37.17 -27.96 16.78
N PRO A 35 -37.12 -27.37 18.00
CA PRO A 35 -37.90 -26.15 18.23
C PRO A 35 -37.30 -25.11 19.20
N SER A 36 -37.86 -23.91 19.10
CA SER A 36 -37.78 -22.78 20.02
C SER A 36 -38.19 -23.12 21.45
N ALA A 37 -37.57 -22.45 22.42
CA ALA A 37 -38.12 -22.27 23.76
C ALA A 37 -37.81 -20.84 24.26
N ALA A 38 -38.82 -20.23 24.85
CA ALA A 38 -38.87 -18.85 25.29
C ALA A 38 -38.65 -18.71 26.81
N SER A 39 -38.31 -17.47 27.20
CA SER A 39 -38.53 -16.78 28.50
C SER A 39 -37.62 -17.11 29.69
N PRO A 40 -37.53 -16.23 30.74
CA PRO A 40 -38.14 -14.90 30.93
C PRO A 40 -37.15 -13.78 31.28
N GLY A 41 -37.66 -12.54 31.30
CA GLY A 41 -36.91 -11.33 31.62
C GLY A 41 -36.60 -11.14 33.12
N SER A 42 -35.73 -10.16 33.37
CA SER A 42 -35.74 -9.39 34.60
C SER A 42 -35.20 -7.99 34.35
N VAL A 43 -36.01 -7.05 34.81
CA VAL A 43 -35.83 -5.60 34.85
C VAL A 43 -34.74 -5.28 35.87
N VAL A 44 -33.71 -4.52 35.48
CA VAL A 44 -32.87 -3.78 36.44
C VAL A 44 -32.64 -2.38 35.90
N GLN A 45 -32.93 -1.43 36.80
CA GLN A 45 -32.99 0.00 36.62
C GLN A 45 -31.63 0.63 36.31
N THR A 46 -31.63 1.58 35.38
CA THR A 46 -30.60 2.59 35.16
C THR A 46 -30.51 3.56 36.34
N PRO A 47 -29.31 3.89 36.86
CA PRO A 47 -29.13 5.08 37.68
C PRO A 47 -28.95 6.31 36.79
N ALA A 48 -29.78 7.31 37.08
CA ALA A 48 -29.65 8.68 36.59
C ALA A 48 -28.29 9.28 36.99
N SER A 49 -27.68 10.04 36.09
CA SER A 49 -26.62 11.01 36.42
C SER A 49 -27.07 12.41 35.99
N PRO A 50 -26.68 13.44 36.77
CA PRO A 50 -27.43 14.69 36.84
C PRO A 50 -27.01 15.69 35.75
N SER A 51 -28.02 16.39 35.25
CA SER A 51 -27.90 17.59 34.41
C SER A 51 -27.19 18.71 35.16
N ALA A 52 -26.13 19.25 34.57
CA ALA A 52 -25.57 20.55 34.93
C ALA A 52 -26.17 21.65 34.01
N PRO A 53 -26.31 22.90 34.50
CA PRO A 53 -27.17 23.89 33.90
C PRO A 53 -26.51 24.61 32.72
N VAL A 54 -27.31 24.85 31.69
CA VAL A 54 -27.00 25.78 30.59
C VAL A 54 -27.28 27.18 31.11
N GLU A 55 -26.24 28.01 31.22
CA GLU A 55 -26.40 29.44 31.43
C GLU A 55 -26.87 30.12 30.14
N ASP A 56 -27.97 30.84 30.31
CA ASP A 56 -28.62 31.75 29.39
C ASP A 56 -27.82 33.07 29.34
N VAL A 57 -27.33 33.45 28.16
CA VAL A 57 -26.81 34.80 27.91
C VAL A 57 -27.64 35.42 26.79
N SER A 58 -28.58 36.25 27.22
CA SER A 58 -29.37 37.15 26.39
C SER A 58 -28.55 38.36 25.91
N GLN A 59 -28.74 38.71 24.62
CA GLN A 59 -28.93 40.04 23.98
C GLN A 59 -28.06 41.22 24.48
N ALA A 60 -27.36 42.03 23.67
CA ALA A 60 -27.69 42.77 22.43
C ALA A 60 -26.40 43.55 21.97
N PRO A 61 -26.41 44.54 21.03
CA PRO A 61 -27.29 44.83 19.90
C PRO A 61 -26.55 44.89 18.54
N ALA A 62 -27.34 45.00 17.47
CA ALA A 62 -26.90 45.27 16.12
C ALA A 62 -26.43 46.73 15.94
N GLU A 63 -25.25 46.92 15.35
CA GLU A 63 -24.85 48.18 14.74
C GLU A 63 -24.51 47.93 13.25
N THR A 64 -25.38 48.46 12.40
CA THR A 64 -25.20 48.65 10.96
C THR A 64 -24.20 49.79 10.71
N PRO A 65 -23.15 49.60 9.89
CA PRO A 65 -22.46 50.72 9.27
C PRO A 65 -23.16 51.09 7.96
N THR A 66 -23.46 52.38 7.87
CA THR A 66 -23.97 53.09 6.69
C THR A 66 -22.86 53.17 5.64
N GLU A 67 -23.15 52.76 4.40
CA GLU A 67 -22.25 52.93 3.26
C GLU A 67 -22.22 54.41 2.83
N ASP A 68 -21.00 54.94 2.71
CA ASP A 68 -20.68 56.27 2.17
C ASP A 68 -20.31 56.13 0.68
N PRO A 69 -21.08 56.67 -0.28
CA PRO A 69 -20.79 56.53 -1.69
C PRO A 69 -20.02 57.76 -2.17
N SER A 70 -18.71 57.82 -1.94
CA SER A 70 -17.83 58.82 -2.56
C SER A 70 -16.35 58.42 -2.49
N ALA A 71 -15.90 57.54 -3.40
CA ALA A 71 -14.49 57.40 -3.73
C ALA A 71 -14.30 57.18 -5.25
N PRO A 72 -13.26 57.74 -5.88
CA PRO A 72 -13.07 57.71 -7.33
C PRO A 72 -12.56 56.35 -7.81
N LEU A 73 -12.97 55.99 -9.03
CA LEU A 73 -12.57 54.79 -9.78
C LEU A 73 -11.05 54.75 -9.98
N GLU A 74 -10.38 53.75 -9.40
CA GLU A 74 -9.02 53.37 -9.77
C GLU A 74 -9.04 52.51 -11.05
N GLU A 75 -8.11 52.83 -11.94
CA GLU A 75 -7.93 52.24 -13.25
C GLU A 75 -7.58 50.74 -13.18
N THR A 76 -8.25 49.97 -14.05
CA THR A 76 -8.04 48.55 -14.25
C THR A 76 -6.70 48.30 -14.96
N PRO A 77 -5.77 47.47 -14.46
CA PRO A 77 -4.61 47.09 -15.23
C PRO A 77 -5.02 46.10 -16.32
N LEU A 78 -4.56 46.38 -17.54
CA LEU A 78 -4.65 45.53 -18.72
C LEU A 78 -4.05 44.14 -18.45
N ALA A 79 -4.77 43.12 -18.91
CA ALA A 79 -4.34 41.72 -18.86
C ALA A 79 -3.03 41.52 -19.65
N GLU A 80 -1.97 41.14 -18.95
CA GLU A 80 -0.77 40.61 -19.58
C GLU A 80 -1.03 39.20 -20.13
N THR A 81 -0.60 39.01 -21.38
CA THR A 81 -0.64 37.74 -22.09
C THR A 81 0.35 36.76 -21.45
N PRO A 82 -0.04 35.51 -21.12
CA PRO A 82 0.88 34.57 -20.51
C PRO A 82 2.00 34.22 -21.49
N ALA A 83 3.24 34.35 -21.01
CA ALA A 83 4.45 33.95 -21.72
C ALA A 83 4.45 32.42 -21.98
N PRO A 84 5.06 31.95 -23.08
CA PRO A 84 5.13 30.53 -23.38
C PRO A 84 5.92 29.79 -22.31
N GLU A 85 5.32 28.73 -21.78
CA GLU A 85 5.93 27.80 -20.83
C GLU A 85 7.22 27.26 -21.42
N THR A 86 8.34 27.64 -20.81
CA THR A 86 9.66 27.12 -21.17
C THR A 86 9.73 25.70 -20.63
N GLU A 87 9.69 24.69 -21.52
CA GLU A 87 9.87 23.29 -21.17
C GLU A 87 11.15 23.11 -20.34
N THR A 88 10.99 22.85 -19.05
CA THR A 88 12.08 22.47 -18.17
C THR A 88 12.62 21.11 -18.63
N PRO A 89 13.93 20.96 -18.87
CA PRO A 89 14.49 19.70 -19.31
C PRO A 89 14.26 18.62 -18.25
N PHE A 90 13.65 17.50 -18.66
CA PHE A 90 13.48 16.32 -17.83
C PHE A 90 14.84 15.85 -17.30
N THR A 91 15.12 16.08 -16.02
CA THR A 91 16.23 15.44 -15.32
C THR A 91 15.94 13.94 -15.25
N VAL A 92 16.63 13.17 -16.09
CA VAL A 92 16.61 11.70 -16.04
C VAL A 92 17.07 11.29 -14.64
N ALA A 93 16.22 10.55 -13.92
CA ALA A 93 16.57 9.98 -12.63
C ALA A 93 17.88 9.18 -12.79
N PRO A 94 18.85 9.33 -11.89
CA PRO A 94 20.12 8.63 -12.02
C PRO A 94 19.86 7.12 -12.12
N ALA A 95 20.49 6.49 -13.11
CA ALA A 95 20.59 5.03 -13.15
C ALA A 95 21.14 4.55 -11.80
N PRO A 96 20.67 3.40 -11.27
CA PRO A 96 21.25 2.85 -10.04
C PRO A 96 22.77 2.77 -10.19
N SER A 97 23.49 3.31 -9.21
CA SER A 97 24.95 3.25 -9.20
C SER A 97 25.41 1.80 -9.37
N PRO A 98 26.51 1.51 -10.09
CA PRO A 98 27.01 0.14 -10.29
C PRO A 98 27.29 -0.63 -8.99
N SER A 99 27.34 0.05 -7.83
CA SER A 99 27.40 -0.58 -6.50
C SER A 99 26.11 -1.32 -6.10
N VAL A 100 24.94 -0.92 -6.60
CA VAL A 100 23.65 -1.61 -6.36
C VAL A 100 23.66 -3.00 -6.99
N CYS A 101 24.42 -3.18 -8.07
CA CYS A 101 24.58 -4.44 -8.78
C CYS A 101 25.66 -5.36 -8.23
N ALA A 102 26.45 -4.94 -7.24
CA ALA A 102 27.44 -5.83 -6.64
C ALA A 102 26.74 -6.77 -5.64
N PRO A 103 26.59 -8.08 -5.93
CA PRO A 103 26.06 -8.99 -4.93
C PRO A 103 27.02 -8.97 -3.74
N LEU A 104 26.50 -8.61 -2.56
CA LEU A 104 27.20 -8.99 -1.34
C LEU A 104 27.33 -10.49 -1.32
N SER A 105 28.58 -10.96 -1.38
CA SER A 105 28.93 -12.32 -1.01
C SER A 105 28.41 -12.55 0.42
N GLY A 106 27.35 -13.34 0.58
CA GLY A 106 26.78 -13.67 1.89
C GLY A 106 25.31 -13.33 2.12
N LEU A 107 24.62 -12.65 1.18
CA LEU A 107 23.14 -12.57 1.27
C LEU A 107 22.51 -13.93 1.02
N ALA A 108 21.46 -14.26 1.78
CA ALA A 108 20.60 -15.39 1.45
C ALA A 108 20.04 -15.19 0.03
N THR A 109 20.10 -16.25 -0.77
CA THR A 109 19.52 -16.26 -2.12
C THR A 109 18.27 -17.14 -2.12
N LEU A 110 17.13 -16.52 -2.43
CA LEU A 110 15.86 -17.18 -2.69
C LEU A 110 15.72 -17.42 -4.20
N GLN A 111 15.02 -18.48 -4.59
CA GLN A 111 14.80 -18.83 -5.99
C GLN A 111 13.37 -19.34 -6.21
N GLY A 112 12.83 -19.12 -7.41
CA GLY A 112 11.52 -19.62 -7.82
C GLY A 112 10.75 -18.60 -8.65
N ASN A 113 9.43 -18.72 -8.73
CA ASN A 113 8.58 -17.68 -9.31
C ASN A 113 8.28 -16.60 -8.25
N LEU A 114 8.76 -15.37 -8.45
CA LEU A 114 8.57 -14.29 -7.46
C LEU A 114 7.09 -14.00 -7.19
N SER A 115 6.28 -13.89 -8.24
CA SER A 115 4.85 -13.58 -8.08
C SER A 115 4.12 -14.64 -7.26
N THR A 116 4.46 -15.92 -7.43
CA THR A 116 3.93 -17.02 -6.60
C THR A 116 4.49 -16.97 -5.17
N TRP A 117 5.78 -16.72 -5.02
CA TRP A 117 6.42 -16.66 -3.70
C TRP A 117 5.83 -15.56 -2.82
N LEU A 118 5.49 -14.40 -3.40
CA LEU A 118 4.88 -13.27 -2.70
C LEU A 118 3.48 -13.60 -2.14
N LEU A 119 2.77 -14.59 -2.71
CA LEU A 119 1.49 -15.04 -2.17
C LEU A 119 1.63 -15.74 -0.81
N GLY A 120 2.85 -16.18 -0.46
CA GLY A 120 3.18 -16.75 0.84
C GLY A 120 3.64 -15.71 1.88
N THR A 121 3.63 -14.42 1.56
CA THR A 121 3.98 -13.36 2.51
C THR A 121 3.04 -13.41 3.72
N SER A 122 3.62 -13.40 4.93
CA SER A 122 2.85 -13.37 6.15
C SER A 122 2.21 -11.99 6.35
N ILE A 123 0.89 -11.97 6.48
CA ILE A 123 0.12 -10.78 6.85
C ILE A 123 -0.65 -11.12 8.11
N SER A 124 -0.46 -10.32 9.15
CA SER A 124 -1.14 -10.55 10.43
C SER A 124 -2.65 -10.40 10.26
N PRO A 125 -3.48 -11.39 10.66
CA PRO A 125 -4.93 -11.36 10.43
C PRO A 125 -5.64 -10.21 11.16
N ALA A 126 -6.88 -9.92 10.74
CA ALA A 126 -7.77 -9.03 11.48
C ALA A 126 -7.92 -9.47 12.95
N LEU A 127 -7.97 -8.50 13.87
CA LEU A 127 -8.12 -8.70 15.32
C LEU A 127 -7.05 -9.60 15.98
N SER A 128 -5.94 -9.89 15.29
CA SER A 128 -4.86 -10.73 15.81
C SER A 128 -3.99 -10.04 16.85
N GLY A 129 -4.00 -8.71 16.90
CA GLY A 129 -3.00 -7.93 17.64
C GLY A 129 -1.61 -7.94 17.01
N GLY A 130 -1.48 -8.45 15.77
CA GLY A 130 -0.19 -8.65 15.10
C GLY A 130 0.47 -7.37 14.57
N PHE A 131 -0.23 -6.23 14.59
CA PHE A 131 0.39 -4.93 14.34
C PHE A 131 0.91 -4.33 15.65
N LYS A 132 2.18 -3.91 15.66
CA LYS A 132 2.73 -3.09 16.73
C LYS A 132 3.34 -1.84 16.12
N GLU A 133 2.84 -0.69 16.55
CA GLU A 133 3.33 0.60 16.08
C GLU A 133 4.84 0.72 16.33
N PRO A 134 5.65 1.03 15.31
CA PRO A 134 7.07 1.30 15.48
C PRO A 134 7.29 2.64 16.19
N GLY A 135 8.31 2.72 17.05
CA GLY A 135 8.71 4.00 17.65
C GLY A 135 9.24 4.98 16.60
N GLY A 136 9.11 6.30 16.84
CA GLY A 136 9.56 7.33 15.89
C GLY A 136 11.06 7.25 15.54
N THR A 137 11.91 6.86 16.50
CA THR A 137 13.33 6.59 16.26
C THR A 137 13.56 5.36 15.38
N GLU A 138 12.73 4.33 15.51
CA GLU A 138 12.78 3.13 14.67
C GLU A 138 12.37 3.44 13.22
N LEU A 139 11.32 4.24 13.02
CA LEU A 139 10.88 4.67 11.69
C LEU A 139 11.97 5.48 10.98
N THR A 140 12.57 6.44 11.69
CA THR A 140 13.66 7.26 11.15
C THR A 140 14.87 6.41 10.78
N ALA A 141 15.25 5.46 11.66
CA ALA A 141 16.34 4.53 11.39
C ALA A 141 16.05 3.61 10.20
N PHE A 142 14.83 3.09 10.11
CA PHE A 142 14.40 2.25 8.99
C PHE A 142 14.42 3.03 7.67
N GLU A 143 13.82 4.22 7.64
CA GLU A 143 13.78 5.06 6.44
C GLU A 143 15.19 5.39 5.94
N GLY A 144 16.10 5.75 6.87
CA GLY A 144 17.51 5.99 6.56
C GLY A 144 18.22 4.75 5.99
N ALA A 145 18.08 3.60 6.64
CA ALA A 145 18.68 2.35 6.17
C ALA A 145 18.10 1.91 4.82
N PHE A 146 16.79 2.04 4.62
CA PHE A 146 16.12 1.71 3.36
C PHE A 146 16.57 2.64 2.23
N ARG A 147 16.72 3.94 2.51
CA ARG A 147 17.28 4.92 1.55
C ARG A 147 18.72 4.60 1.15
N VAL A 148 19.55 4.17 2.11
CA VAL A 148 20.92 3.70 1.81
C VAL A 148 20.88 2.43 0.96
N LEU A 149 19.97 1.49 1.25
CA LEU A 149 19.77 0.29 0.44
C LEU A 149 19.40 0.63 -1.01
N LEU A 150 18.48 1.59 -1.21
CA LEU A 150 18.05 2.04 -2.54
C LEU A 150 19.18 2.69 -3.35
N THR A 151 20.07 3.44 -2.69
CA THR A 151 21.09 4.27 -3.37
C THR A 151 22.44 3.59 -3.51
N GLN A 152 22.81 2.74 -2.54
CA GLN A 152 24.13 2.12 -2.47
C GLN A 152 24.09 0.60 -2.71
N GLY A 153 22.90 -0.01 -2.64
CA GLY A 153 22.73 -1.46 -2.65
C GLY A 153 22.82 -2.06 -1.25
N PRO A 154 22.72 -3.40 -1.14
CA PRO A 154 22.80 -4.06 0.15
C PRO A 154 24.25 -4.05 0.60
N THR A 155 24.69 -3.13 1.45
CA THR A 155 26.02 -3.19 2.09
C THR A 155 25.92 -3.93 3.43
N ALA A 156 27.04 -4.46 3.96
CA ALA A 156 27.02 -5.20 5.22
C ALA A 156 26.44 -4.36 6.37
N GLN A 157 26.73 -3.06 6.36
CA GLN A 157 26.19 -2.10 7.32
C GLN A 157 24.68 -1.96 7.17
N VAL A 158 24.16 -1.76 5.95
CA VAL A 158 22.71 -1.60 5.73
C VAL A 158 21.91 -2.85 6.09
N VAL A 159 22.46 -4.03 5.79
CA VAL A 159 21.86 -5.32 6.16
C VAL A 159 21.84 -5.48 7.67
N GLN A 160 22.92 -5.08 8.36
CA GLN A 160 22.96 -5.10 9.82
C GLN A 160 21.96 -4.11 10.44
N ASP A 161 21.84 -2.90 9.89
CA ASP A 161 20.96 -1.87 10.42
C ASP A 161 19.47 -2.22 10.23
N LEU A 162 19.10 -2.78 9.08
CA LEU A 162 17.78 -3.38 8.89
C LEU A 162 17.56 -4.58 9.83
N GLY A 163 18.60 -5.41 10.05
CA GLY A 163 18.59 -6.52 10.99
C GLY A 163 18.26 -6.11 12.43
N LYS A 164 18.85 -5.01 12.91
CA LYS A 164 18.55 -4.44 14.25
C LYS A 164 17.08 -4.02 14.39
N LEU A 165 16.43 -3.70 13.27
CA LEU A 165 15.03 -3.30 13.20
C LEU A 165 14.09 -4.51 12.95
N GLY A 166 14.61 -5.73 12.94
CA GLY A 166 13.83 -6.95 12.72
C GLY A 166 13.56 -7.26 11.24
N PHE A 167 14.28 -6.64 10.31
CA PHE A 167 14.17 -6.92 8.88
C PHE A 167 15.40 -7.69 8.41
N GLY A 168 15.18 -8.71 7.56
CA GLY A 168 16.28 -9.30 6.82
C GLY A 168 16.23 -8.93 5.35
N VAL A 169 17.41 -8.94 4.75
CA VAL A 169 17.64 -8.67 3.33
C VAL A 169 18.07 -9.96 2.66
N ALA A 170 17.47 -10.27 1.51
CA ALA A 170 17.84 -11.39 0.67
C ALA A 170 17.83 -10.97 -0.81
N THR A 171 18.55 -11.72 -1.64
CA THR A 171 18.33 -11.66 -3.09
C THR A 171 17.27 -12.69 -3.47
N PHE A 172 16.46 -12.39 -4.48
CA PHE A 172 15.54 -13.32 -5.11
C PHE A 172 15.87 -13.44 -6.59
N ARG A 173 16.03 -14.67 -7.09
CA ARG A 173 16.25 -14.94 -8.52
C ARG A 173 15.06 -15.69 -9.10
N ASN A 174 14.49 -15.14 -10.17
CA ASN A 174 13.45 -15.82 -10.93
C ASN A 174 14.07 -16.74 -11.98
N HIS A 175 13.27 -17.68 -12.49
CA HIS A 175 13.72 -18.69 -13.46
C HIS A 175 14.20 -18.09 -14.80
N ASP A 176 13.75 -16.89 -15.13
CA ASP A 176 14.14 -16.12 -16.32
C ASP A 176 15.41 -15.26 -16.11
N GLY A 177 16.03 -15.34 -14.93
CA GLY A 177 17.24 -14.59 -14.58
C GLY A 177 16.96 -13.19 -14.02
N ALA A 178 15.70 -12.73 -13.98
CA ALA A 178 15.37 -11.49 -13.30
C ALA A 178 15.66 -11.59 -11.80
N ALA A 179 16.07 -10.47 -11.20
CA ALA A 179 16.55 -10.43 -9.83
C ALA A 179 15.99 -9.25 -9.03
N TRP A 180 15.74 -9.50 -7.74
CA TRP A 180 15.21 -8.52 -6.80
C TRP A 180 15.93 -8.60 -5.47
N LEU A 181 15.90 -7.50 -4.72
CA LEU A 181 16.12 -7.52 -3.27
C LEU A 181 14.78 -7.69 -2.57
N VAL A 182 14.80 -8.51 -1.52
CA VAL A 182 13.67 -8.74 -0.62
C VAL A 182 14.07 -8.19 0.73
N VAL A 183 13.36 -7.17 1.20
CA VAL A 183 13.44 -6.67 2.57
C VAL A 183 12.14 -7.09 3.25
N ARG A 184 12.22 -8.02 4.19
CA ARG A 184 11.03 -8.51 4.89
C ARG A 184 11.27 -8.59 6.37
N GLU A 185 10.21 -8.38 7.13
CA GLU A 185 10.23 -8.66 8.55
C GLU A 185 10.63 -10.13 8.81
N GLN A 186 11.47 -10.35 9.81
CA GLN A 186 11.98 -11.65 10.22
C GLN A 186 11.82 -11.86 11.72
N GLY A 187 11.72 -13.12 12.12
CA GLY A 187 11.62 -13.53 13.53
C GLY A 187 10.28 -14.19 13.87
N LEU A 188 10.21 -14.75 15.08
CA LEU A 188 9.03 -15.50 15.56
C LEU A 188 7.89 -14.60 16.03
N LEU A 189 8.16 -13.31 16.28
CA LEU A 189 7.20 -12.33 16.78
C LEU A 189 7.14 -11.13 15.84
N THR A 190 6.61 -11.35 14.64
CA THR A 190 6.34 -10.28 13.67
C THR A 190 5.43 -9.21 14.27
N ARG A 191 5.69 -7.95 13.94
CA ARG A 191 4.93 -6.77 14.37
C ARG A 191 4.15 -6.10 13.22
N GLY A 192 4.01 -6.79 12.10
CA GLY A 192 3.28 -6.29 10.93
C GLY A 192 4.12 -5.31 10.10
N GLY A 193 5.44 -5.50 10.09
CA GLY A 193 6.39 -4.58 9.45
C GLY A 193 6.39 -4.62 7.92
N GLY A 194 5.86 -5.69 7.32
CA GLY A 194 5.64 -5.78 5.88
C GLY A 194 6.75 -6.47 5.10
N THR A 195 6.59 -6.45 3.79
CA THR A 195 7.53 -7.02 2.81
C THR A 195 7.70 -6.04 1.66
N PHE A 196 8.95 -5.72 1.35
CA PHE A 196 9.32 -4.73 0.35
C PHE A 196 10.25 -5.38 -0.67
N ILE A 197 9.91 -5.21 -1.94
CA ILE A 197 10.63 -5.82 -3.05
C ILE A 197 11.22 -4.71 -3.91
N LEU A 198 12.52 -4.81 -4.20
CA LEU A 198 13.24 -3.85 -5.04
C LEU A 198 13.73 -4.58 -6.29
N ASN A 199 13.31 -4.13 -7.46
CA ASN A 199 13.76 -4.68 -8.73
C ASN A 199 15.17 -4.18 -9.04
N LEU A 200 16.09 -5.11 -9.29
CA LEU A 200 17.49 -4.79 -9.61
C LEU A 200 17.68 -4.37 -11.07
N SER A 201 16.70 -4.62 -11.94
CA SER A 201 16.68 -4.15 -13.33
C SER A 201 15.28 -3.69 -13.72
N PRO A 202 14.82 -2.53 -13.20
CA PRO A 202 13.49 -2.02 -13.50
C PRO A 202 13.41 -1.43 -14.92
N ALA A 203 12.24 -1.56 -15.53
CA ALA A 203 11.91 -1.02 -16.85
C ALA A 203 11.17 0.32 -16.77
N ARG A 204 10.49 0.57 -15.64
CA ARG A 204 9.66 1.76 -15.42
C ARG A 204 9.97 2.43 -14.10
N ASP A 205 9.94 3.76 -14.09
CA ASP A 205 10.00 4.55 -12.86
C ASP A 205 8.65 4.56 -12.13
N LEU A 206 8.26 3.38 -11.67
CA LEU A 206 6.97 3.05 -11.08
C LEU A 206 7.21 2.14 -9.88
N TRP A 207 6.56 2.41 -8.74
CA TRP A 207 6.39 1.39 -7.72
C TRP A 207 4.92 1.17 -7.37
N LEU A 208 4.65 -0.02 -6.87
CA LEU A 208 3.33 -0.50 -6.55
C LEU A 208 3.17 -0.62 -5.05
N GLU A 209 1.97 -0.37 -4.57
CA GLU A 209 1.61 -0.42 -3.17
C GLU A 209 0.35 -1.26 -2.99
N ALA A 210 0.41 -2.25 -2.08
CA ALA A 210 -0.76 -2.99 -1.62
C ALA A 210 -0.92 -2.78 -0.11
N PRO A 211 -1.41 -1.61 0.33
CA PRO A 211 -1.58 -1.30 1.75
C PRO A 211 -2.65 -2.19 2.41
N HIS A 212 -3.52 -2.81 1.61
CA HIS A 212 -4.59 -3.72 2.04
C HIS A 212 -4.46 -5.13 1.40
N ALA A 213 -3.22 -5.62 1.25
CA ALA A 213 -2.92 -6.83 0.48
C ALA A 213 -3.80 -8.08 0.78
N ASP A 214 -4.26 -8.25 2.03
CA ASP A 214 -5.16 -9.33 2.46
C ASP A 214 -6.64 -8.89 2.61
N SER A 215 -6.86 -7.62 2.95
CA SER A 215 -8.18 -7.05 3.26
C SER A 215 -8.97 -6.74 1.99
N ASP A 216 -8.25 -6.33 0.95
CA ASP A 216 -8.77 -6.08 -0.39
C ASP A 216 -8.41 -7.28 -1.26
N GLU A 217 -9.18 -8.37 -1.14
CA GLU A 217 -8.83 -9.69 -1.68
C GLU A 217 -8.30 -9.63 -3.13
N GLY A 218 -7.14 -10.23 -3.39
CA GLY A 218 -6.56 -10.30 -4.73
C GLY A 218 -5.64 -9.14 -5.10
N THR A 219 -5.62 -8.02 -4.35
CA THR A 219 -4.63 -6.95 -4.55
C THR A 219 -3.21 -7.46 -4.39
N LEU A 220 -2.91 -8.33 -3.40
CA LEU A 220 -1.61 -8.99 -3.26
C LEU A 220 -1.16 -9.70 -4.54
N ARG A 221 -2.03 -10.55 -5.10
CA ARG A 221 -1.74 -11.31 -6.32
C ARG A 221 -1.56 -10.39 -7.52
N GLN A 222 -2.43 -9.38 -7.63
CA GLN A 222 -2.41 -8.44 -8.74
C GLN A 222 -1.13 -7.61 -8.74
N THR A 223 -0.74 -7.02 -7.61
CA THR A 223 0.48 -6.21 -7.51
C THR A 223 1.75 -7.06 -7.64
N SER A 224 1.74 -8.30 -7.14
CA SER A 224 2.83 -9.27 -7.35
C SER A 224 3.02 -9.61 -8.84
N THR A 225 1.92 -9.68 -9.60
CA THR A 225 1.95 -9.93 -11.05
C THR A 225 2.38 -8.67 -11.80
N GLN A 226 1.85 -7.51 -11.41
CA GLN A 226 2.19 -6.21 -12.00
C GLN A 226 3.68 -5.88 -11.81
N LEU A 227 4.27 -6.15 -10.64
CA LEU A 227 5.69 -5.93 -10.37
C LEU A 227 6.57 -6.58 -11.44
N VAL A 228 6.37 -7.89 -11.64
CA VAL A 228 7.16 -8.69 -12.59
C VAL A 228 6.82 -8.31 -14.02
N THR A 229 5.52 -8.22 -14.35
CA THR A 229 5.06 -8.00 -15.73
C THR A 229 5.44 -6.62 -16.25
N LEU A 230 5.33 -5.57 -15.43
CA LEU A 230 5.64 -4.20 -15.84
C LEU A 230 7.13 -3.87 -15.72
N GLY A 231 7.92 -4.72 -15.06
CA GLY A 231 9.28 -4.35 -14.65
C GLY A 231 9.27 -3.14 -13.71
N ALA A 232 8.32 -3.08 -12.78
CA ALA A 232 8.24 -1.98 -11.82
C ALA A 232 9.48 -1.95 -10.92
N ARG A 233 9.83 -0.75 -10.43
CA ARG A 233 10.98 -0.50 -9.54
C ARG A 233 10.83 -1.18 -8.20
N ALA A 234 9.65 -1.12 -7.61
CA ALA A 234 9.42 -1.70 -6.29
C ALA A 234 7.97 -2.13 -6.08
N LEU A 235 7.78 -2.94 -5.04
CA LEU A 235 6.49 -3.31 -4.49
C LEU A 235 6.54 -3.20 -2.96
N LEU A 236 5.60 -2.45 -2.38
CA LEU A 236 5.39 -2.40 -0.94
C LEU A 236 4.15 -3.21 -0.56
N LEU A 237 4.31 -4.19 0.32
CA LEU A 237 3.23 -5.00 0.89
C LEU A 237 3.10 -4.71 2.38
N THR A 238 1.88 -4.46 2.85
CA THR A 238 1.59 -4.39 4.28
C THR A 238 1.95 -5.70 4.99
N GLY A 239 2.34 -5.62 6.27
CA GLY A 239 2.57 -6.79 7.12
C GLY A 239 1.39 -7.15 8.01
N SER A 240 0.33 -6.34 8.00
CA SER A 240 -0.87 -6.55 8.80
C SER A 240 -2.13 -6.18 8.04
N ASN A 241 -3.19 -6.93 8.32
CA ASN A 241 -4.54 -6.55 7.97
C ASN A 241 -4.84 -5.14 8.49
N ARG A 242 -5.58 -4.34 7.72
CA ARG A 242 -5.95 -2.98 8.16
C ARG A 242 -6.74 -2.94 9.46
N CYS A 243 -7.41 -4.05 9.81
CA CYS A 243 -8.16 -4.26 11.06
C CYS A 243 -7.40 -5.15 12.07
N ALA A 244 -6.08 -5.31 11.97
CA ALA A 244 -5.30 -6.18 12.87
C ALA A 244 -5.36 -5.76 14.35
N VAL A 245 -5.54 -4.47 14.62
CA VAL A 245 -5.75 -3.92 15.98
C VAL A 245 -7.00 -3.05 16.06
N THR A 246 -7.52 -2.87 17.27
CA THR A 246 -8.67 -2.01 17.56
C THR A 246 -8.28 -0.57 17.89
N THR A 247 -6.99 -0.27 18.09
CA THR A 247 -6.52 1.09 18.36
C THR A 247 -6.84 2.01 17.18
N ALA A 248 -7.55 3.10 17.47
CA ALA A 248 -7.94 4.08 16.46
C ALA A 248 -6.71 4.84 15.93
N SER A 249 -6.67 5.05 14.61
CA SER A 249 -5.73 6.00 14.03
C SER A 249 -6.17 7.42 14.38
N PRO A 250 -5.25 8.32 14.76
CA PRO A 250 -5.57 9.72 14.96
C PRO A 250 -5.78 10.46 13.63
N CYS A 251 -5.37 9.88 12.50
CA CYS A 251 -5.43 10.55 11.20
C CYS A 251 -6.87 10.80 10.73
N SER A 252 -7.06 11.89 10.00
CA SER A 252 -8.35 12.30 9.48
C SER A 252 -8.84 11.33 8.39
N GLY A 253 -10.12 11.00 8.46
CA GLY A 253 -10.78 10.05 7.56
C GLY A 253 -11.72 9.12 8.33
N THR A 254 -12.62 8.47 7.61
CA THR A 254 -13.57 7.52 8.20
C THR A 254 -13.73 6.30 7.32
N THR A 255 -14.08 5.19 7.95
CA THR A 255 -14.40 3.93 7.30
C THR A 255 -15.30 3.13 8.24
N SER A 256 -16.04 2.17 7.71
CA SER A 256 -16.80 1.17 8.48
C SER A 256 -16.25 -0.25 8.31
N VAL A 257 -15.17 -0.43 7.53
CA VAL A 257 -14.62 -1.75 7.13
C VAL A 257 -14.24 -2.61 8.34
N CYS A 258 -13.78 -2.00 9.43
CA CYS A 258 -13.40 -2.72 10.66
C CYS A 258 -14.54 -2.86 11.68
N GLY A 259 -15.81 -2.78 11.26
CA GLY A 259 -16.98 -2.96 12.11
C GLY A 259 -17.30 -1.80 13.07
N THR A 260 -16.46 -0.77 13.13
CA THR A 260 -16.73 0.50 13.82
C THR A 260 -16.39 1.65 12.89
N GLN A 261 -17.01 2.80 13.11
CA GLN A 261 -16.63 4.03 12.41
C GLN A 261 -15.21 4.46 12.83
N GLY A 262 -14.32 4.64 11.84
CA GLY A 262 -12.99 5.19 12.04
C GLY A 262 -11.85 4.31 11.52
N LEU A 263 -10.70 4.95 11.30
CA LEU A 263 -9.47 4.33 10.82
C LEU A 263 -8.71 3.64 11.98
N ARG A 264 -7.82 2.70 11.66
CA ARG A 264 -6.99 1.97 12.65
C ARG A 264 -5.51 2.25 12.41
N ILE A 265 -4.69 2.18 13.46
CA ILE A 265 -3.23 2.33 13.31
C ILE A 265 -2.59 1.20 12.47
N SER A 266 -3.26 0.05 12.34
CA SER A 266 -2.83 -1.04 11.44
C SER A 266 -3.17 -0.80 9.97
N ASP A 267 -3.93 0.25 9.64
CA ASP A 267 -4.31 0.58 8.28
C ASP A 267 -3.18 1.34 7.58
N ALA A 268 -2.37 0.64 6.78
CA ALA A 268 -1.16 1.18 6.18
C ALA A 268 -1.42 2.35 5.20
N ALA A 269 -2.63 2.44 4.61
CA ALA A 269 -3.02 3.55 3.76
C ALA A 269 -3.45 4.79 4.55
N HIS A 270 -3.83 4.61 5.82
CA HIS A 270 -4.51 5.63 6.62
C HIS A 270 -3.78 5.92 7.95
N TYR A 271 -2.54 5.46 8.07
CA TYR A 271 -1.69 5.74 9.21
C TYR A 271 -0.21 5.95 8.81
N GLY A 272 0.35 7.07 9.25
CA GLY A 272 1.70 7.49 8.87
C GLY A 272 2.83 6.79 9.61
N ASN A 273 2.59 6.28 10.82
CA ASN A 273 3.64 5.65 11.63
C ASN A 273 3.70 4.15 11.35
N THR A 274 4.07 3.80 10.12
CA THR A 274 4.26 2.40 9.68
C THR A 274 5.57 2.28 8.90
N PHE A 275 6.19 1.10 8.92
CA PHE A 275 7.34 0.84 8.05
C PHE A 275 6.98 0.90 6.57
N PHE A 276 5.71 0.66 6.22
CA PHE A 276 5.17 0.85 4.88
C PHE A 276 5.31 2.31 4.43
N THR A 277 4.84 3.27 5.25
CA THR A 277 4.97 4.70 4.97
C THR A 277 6.42 5.17 4.98
N ALA A 278 7.26 4.61 5.87
CA ALA A 278 8.70 4.91 5.87
C ALA A 278 9.39 4.44 4.58
N ALA A 279 9.06 3.23 4.07
CA ALA A 279 9.56 2.74 2.79
C ALA A 279 9.08 3.62 1.61
N HIS A 280 7.81 4.04 1.63
CA HIS A 280 7.26 4.98 0.65
C HIS A 280 8.04 6.30 0.64
N ARG A 281 8.29 6.93 1.80
CA ARG A 281 9.09 8.17 1.89
C ARG A 281 10.49 7.99 1.34
N ALA A 282 11.16 6.90 1.69
CA ALA A 282 12.48 6.59 1.16
C ALA A 282 12.48 6.44 -0.38
N LEU A 283 11.45 5.79 -0.97
CA LEU A 283 11.30 5.69 -2.42
C LEU A 283 11.03 7.06 -3.06
N ARG A 284 10.08 7.83 -2.51
CA ARG A 284 9.71 9.16 -3.02
C ARG A 284 10.90 10.11 -3.06
N ASP A 285 11.70 10.14 -1.99
CA ASP A 285 12.86 11.00 -1.88
C ASP A 285 14.02 10.56 -2.79
N THR A 286 14.17 9.24 -2.97
CA THR A 286 15.23 8.69 -3.82
C THR A 286 14.91 8.85 -5.31
N TYR A 287 13.63 8.74 -5.67
CA TYR A 287 13.16 8.74 -7.06
C TYR A 287 12.12 9.86 -7.26
N PRO A 288 12.57 11.12 -7.42
CA PRO A 288 11.68 12.29 -7.47
C PRO A 288 10.78 12.34 -8.72
N ALA A 289 11.06 11.56 -9.76
CA ALA A 289 10.26 11.46 -10.98
C ALA A 289 9.35 10.23 -11.02
N ALA A 290 9.52 9.30 -10.07
CA ALA A 290 8.78 8.05 -10.05
C ALA A 290 7.33 8.25 -9.63
N VAL A 291 6.48 7.36 -10.13
CA VAL A 291 5.06 7.27 -9.80
C VAL A 291 4.83 6.17 -8.76
N ALA A 292 4.10 6.50 -7.70
CA ALA A 292 3.52 5.56 -6.74
C ALA A 292 2.11 5.17 -7.17
N VAL A 293 1.80 3.87 -7.20
CA VAL A 293 0.42 3.40 -7.45
C VAL A 293 -0.07 2.63 -6.24
N SER A 294 -1.03 3.22 -5.51
CA SER A 294 -1.71 2.60 -4.37
C SER A 294 -2.92 1.81 -4.85
N VAL A 295 -2.80 0.49 -4.79
CA VAL A 295 -3.78 -0.46 -5.33
C VAL A 295 -4.69 -0.95 -4.22
N HIS A 296 -5.96 -0.59 -4.33
CA HIS A 296 -7.02 -0.92 -3.39
C HIS A 296 -8.10 -1.79 -4.03
N GLY A 297 -9.06 -2.23 -3.21
CA GLY A 297 -10.27 -2.89 -3.64
C GLY A 297 -11.48 -2.26 -2.98
N MET A 298 -12.49 -1.97 -3.80
CA MET A 298 -13.79 -1.54 -3.30
C MET A 298 -14.73 -2.75 -3.19
N ASP A 299 -15.74 -2.60 -2.33
CA ASP A 299 -16.78 -3.61 -2.17
C ASP A 299 -17.52 -3.91 -3.49
N SER A 300 -18.18 -5.08 -3.52
CA SER A 300 -18.96 -5.52 -4.66
C SER A 300 -20.34 -4.88 -4.74
N SER A 301 -20.60 -3.78 -4.02
CA SER A 301 -21.88 -3.10 -4.14
C SER A 301 -22.12 -2.67 -5.59
N GLU A 302 -23.40 -2.66 -6.00
CA GLU A 302 -23.84 -2.37 -7.38
C GLU A 302 -23.57 -0.90 -7.73
N GLY A 303 -22.31 -0.58 -7.99
CA GLY A 303 -21.86 0.67 -8.60
C GLY A 303 -21.62 0.50 -10.10
N PRO A 304 -21.77 1.58 -10.89
CA PRO A 304 -21.50 1.56 -12.33
C PRO A 304 -20.01 1.36 -12.66
N GLU A 305 -19.13 1.48 -11.66
CA GLU A 305 -17.70 1.55 -11.86
C GLU A 305 -17.05 0.17 -11.86
N ALA A 306 -16.19 -0.06 -12.85
CA ALA A 306 -15.17 -1.10 -12.79
C ALA A 306 -14.06 -0.66 -11.82
N ALA A 307 -13.72 0.63 -11.84
CA ALA A 307 -12.70 1.28 -11.03
C ALA A 307 -13.00 2.77 -10.78
N VAL A 308 -12.51 3.29 -9.66
CA VAL A 308 -12.39 4.73 -9.36
C VAL A 308 -10.91 5.06 -9.24
N VAL A 309 -10.47 6.04 -10.02
CA VAL A 309 -9.06 6.45 -10.12
C VAL A 309 -8.91 7.87 -9.60
N SER A 310 -7.85 8.15 -8.84
CA SER A 310 -7.59 9.49 -8.34
C SER A 310 -6.09 9.77 -8.25
N ASP A 311 -5.71 11.04 -8.26
CA ASP A 311 -4.36 11.49 -7.89
C ASP A 311 -4.22 11.73 -6.37
N GLY A 312 -5.19 11.29 -5.56
CA GLY A 312 -5.22 11.49 -4.10
C GLY A 312 -5.88 12.81 -3.69
N THR A 313 -6.49 13.54 -4.64
CA THR A 313 -7.26 14.76 -4.39
C THR A 313 -8.68 14.62 -4.95
N SER A 314 -9.56 15.57 -4.60
CA SER A 314 -10.87 15.74 -5.25
C SER A 314 -10.88 16.89 -6.24
N VAL A 315 -9.71 17.42 -6.61
CA VAL A 315 -9.57 18.57 -7.49
C VAL A 315 -9.64 18.10 -8.93
N GLN A 316 -10.51 18.72 -9.73
CA GLN A 316 -10.57 18.45 -11.17
C GLN A 316 -9.28 18.90 -11.85
N ARG A 317 -8.65 17.98 -12.58
CA ARG A 317 -7.39 18.18 -13.30
C ARG A 317 -7.42 17.41 -14.62
N PRO A 318 -8.06 17.98 -15.66
CA PRO A 318 -8.05 17.37 -16.99
C PRO A 318 -6.63 17.04 -17.45
N GLY A 319 -6.43 15.84 -17.99
CA GLY A 319 -5.12 15.41 -18.47
C GLY A 319 -4.12 15.01 -17.40
N SER A 320 -4.48 15.01 -16.11
CA SER A 320 -3.63 14.50 -15.01
C SER A 320 -3.27 13.02 -15.21
N LEU A 321 -2.30 12.53 -14.42
CA LEU A 321 -1.93 11.12 -14.44
C LEU A 321 -3.14 10.19 -14.22
N SER A 322 -4.00 10.52 -13.28
CA SER A 322 -5.20 9.73 -12.95
C SER A 322 -6.21 9.72 -14.10
N VAL A 323 -6.40 10.83 -14.81
CA VAL A 323 -7.28 10.89 -15.99
C VAL A 323 -6.71 10.08 -17.15
N ARG A 324 -5.40 10.20 -17.44
CA ARG A 324 -4.75 9.39 -18.48
C ARG A 324 -4.83 7.90 -18.19
N PHE A 325 -4.63 7.50 -16.93
CA PHE A 325 -4.79 6.10 -16.53
C PHE A 325 -6.22 5.61 -16.66
N ARG A 326 -7.21 6.43 -16.26
CA ARG A 326 -8.64 6.13 -16.44
C ARG A 326 -8.98 5.91 -17.91
N ASP A 327 -8.49 6.77 -18.79
CA ASP A 327 -8.71 6.68 -20.24
C ASP A 327 -8.08 5.39 -20.79
N ALA A 328 -6.81 5.12 -20.48
CA ALA A 328 -6.12 3.90 -20.89
C ALA A 328 -6.85 2.65 -20.40
N LEU A 329 -7.27 2.62 -19.13
CA LEU A 329 -8.02 1.49 -18.55
C LEU A 329 -9.32 1.24 -19.31
N ASN A 330 -10.08 2.29 -19.64
CA ASN A 330 -11.31 2.16 -20.40
C ASN A 330 -11.14 1.56 -21.80
N THR A 331 -9.94 1.62 -22.40
CA THR A 331 -9.66 0.95 -23.69
C THR A 331 -9.48 -0.57 -23.56
N HIS A 332 -9.09 -1.05 -22.37
CA HIS A 332 -8.81 -2.47 -22.10
C HIS A 332 -9.93 -3.16 -21.32
N LEU A 333 -10.86 -2.40 -20.75
CA LEU A 333 -12.01 -2.96 -20.05
C LEU A 333 -12.95 -3.69 -21.01
N VAL A 334 -13.36 -4.89 -20.57
CA VAL A 334 -14.39 -5.69 -21.23
C VAL A 334 -15.69 -5.59 -20.44
N GLY A 335 -16.82 -5.52 -21.15
CA GLY A 335 -18.15 -5.41 -20.55
C GLY A 335 -18.67 -3.97 -20.46
N THR A 336 -19.67 -3.75 -19.61
CA THR A 336 -20.43 -2.49 -19.54
C THR A 336 -19.94 -1.51 -18.46
N LYS A 337 -19.25 -2.01 -17.43
CA LYS A 337 -18.69 -1.15 -16.38
C LYS A 337 -17.46 -0.40 -16.89
N ARG A 338 -17.26 0.82 -16.41
CA ARG A 338 -16.18 1.73 -16.82
C ARG A 338 -15.32 2.16 -15.65
N ALA A 339 -14.08 2.56 -15.91
CA ALA A 339 -13.28 3.31 -14.98
C ALA A 339 -13.72 4.78 -14.98
N PHE A 340 -13.80 5.39 -13.80
CA PHE A 340 -14.05 6.81 -13.60
C PHE A 340 -12.88 7.45 -12.85
N SER A 341 -12.70 8.75 -13.01
CA SER A 341 -11.69 9.50 -12.26
C SER A 341 -12.31 10.62 -11.42
N CYS A 342 -11.86 10.72 -10.17
CA CYS A 342 -12.19 11.85 -9.30
C CYS A 342 -11.67 13.20 -9.84
N ASN A 343 -10.72 13.17 -10.77
CA ASN A 343 -10.07 14.35 -11.32
C ASN A 343 -10.57 14.71 -12.73
N ALA A 344 -11.43 13.87 -13.35
CA ALA A 344 -12.02 14.16 -14.65
C ALA A 344 -13.34 14.95 -14.47
N PRO A 345 -13.47 16.18 -15.02
CA PRO A 345 -14.71 16.95 -14.89
C PRO A 345 -15.95 16.20 -15.41
N GLU A 346 -15.81 15.44 -16.49
CA GLU A 346 -16.89 14.68 -17.09
C GLU A 346 -17.34 13.47 -16.26
N ASP A 347 -16.56 13.04 -15.27
CA ASP A 347 -16.90 11.92 -14.38
C ASP A 347 -17.56 12.39 -13.07
N ALA A 348 -17.60 13.71 -12.83
CA ALA A 348 -18.14 14.28 -11.61
C ALA A 348 -19.57 13.79 -11.31
N GLY A 349 -19.75 13.20 -10.13
CA GLY A 349 -21.04 12.66 -9.67
C GLY A 349 -21.47 11.34 -10.32
N LYS A 350 -20.64 10.71 -11.15
CA LYS A 350 -20.93 9.42 -11.81
C LYS A 350 -20.31 8.21 -11.12
N HIS A 351 -19.54 8.44 -10.07
CA HIS A 351 -18.85 7.42 -9.30
C HIS A 351 -18.94 7.68 -7.79
N ARG A 352 -18.68 6.64 -7.00
CA ARG A 352 -18.50 6.73 -5.54
C ARG A 352 -17.30 7.60 -5.18
N THR A 353 -17.39 8.31 -4.06
CA THR A 353 -16.33 9.20 -3.54
C THR A 353 -15.18 8.42 -2.91
N LEU A 354 -14.48 7.62 -3.71
CA LEU A 354 -13.32 6.82 -3.33
C LEU A 354 -12.03 7.44 -3.88
N CYS A 355 -11.85 8.73 -3.61
CA CYS A 355 -10.81 9.56 -4.22
C CYS A 355 -9.45 9.50 -3.54
N GLY A 356 -9.29 8.65 -2.52
CA GLY A 356 -8.02 8.48 -1.81
C GLY A 356 -7.55 9.73 -1.08
N THR A 357 -8.43 10.69 -0.77
CA THR A 357 -8.03 11.95 -0.10
C THR A 357 -7.56 11.74 1.34
N SER A 358 -7.92 10.61 1.94
CA SER A 358 -7.41 10.15 3.24
C SER A 358 -6.17 9.27 3.16
N ASN A 359 -5.70 8.92 1.95
CA ASN A 359 -4.53 8.08 1.78
C ASN A 359 -3.26 8.87 2.16
N VAL A 360 -2.54 8.40 3.17
CA VAL A 360 -1.36 9.07 3.72
C VAL A 360 -0.23 9.16 2.70
N GLN A 361 -0.03 8.12 1.89
CA GLN A 361 0.98 8.13 0.83
C GLN A 361 0.63 9.20 -0.21
N GLY A 362 -0.63 9.27 -0.64
CA GLY A 362 -1.09 10.34 -1.54
C GLY A 362 -0.91 11.74 -0.98
N ARG A 363 -1.21 11.95 0.31
CA ARG A 363 -1.01 13.24 0.98
C ARG A 363 0.48 13.62 1.07
N ILE A 364 1.36 12.67 1.38
CA ILE A 364 2.82 12.87 1.34
C ILE A 364 3.23 13.25 -0.09
N ASP A 365 2.73 12.51 -1.07
CA ASP A 365 3.13 12.69 -2.46
C ASP A 365 2.70 14.04 -3.05
N ASN A 366 1.59 14.56 -2.54
CA ASN A 366 0.99 15.81 -2.96
C ASN A 366 1.38 17.00 -2.08
N GLY A 367 2.28 16.81 -1.11
CA GLY A 367 2.82 17.90 -0.30
C GLY A 367 1.82 18.50 0.69
N ALA A 368 0.89 17.68 1.21
CA ALA A 368 0.03 18.10 2.31
C ALA A 368 0.89 18.60 3.49
N ALA A 369 0.46 19.69 4.12
CA ALA A 369 1.17 20.26 5.27
C ALA A 369 1.31 19.26 6.43
N ASP A 370 0.31 18.40 6.60
CA ASP A 370 0.33 17.28 7.52
C ASP A 370 -0.40 16.09 6.87
N ALA A 371 0.33 15.03 6.53
CA ALA A 371 -0.26 13.88 5.86
C ALA A 371 -1.23 13.05 6.71
N CYS A 372 -1.23 13.22 8.03
CA CYS A 372 -2.17 12.56 8.93
C CYS A 372 -3.49 13.33 9.02
N TYR A 373 -3.45 14.66 9.05
CA TYR A 373 -4.66 15.46 9.34
C TYR A 373 -5.20 16.25 8.15
N ALA A 374 -4.37 16.63 7.18
CA ALA A 374 -4.74 17.51 6.08
C ALA A 374 -4.82 16.76 4.74
N GLU A 375 -5.92 16.95 4.01
CA GLU A 375 -5.97 16.62 2.59
C GLU A 375 -5.00 17.51 1.81
N ALA A 376 -4.47 16.99 0.71
CA ALA A 376 -3.67 17.81 -0.20
C ALA A 376 -4.60 18.71 -1.05
N THR A 377 -4.23 19.98 -1.18
CA THR A 377 -5.01 20.97 -1.95
C THR A 377 -4.62 21.01 -3.44
N ALA A 378 -3.52 20.36 -3.81
CA ALA A 378 -3.04 20.22 -5.16
C ALA A 378 -2.40 18.83 -5.31
N ALA A 379 -2.27 18.34 -6.55
CA ALA A 379 -1.61 17.07 -6.84
C ALA A 379 -0.29 17.27 -7.58
N SER A 380 0.66 16.37 -7.35
CA SER A 380 2.00 16.42 -7.96
C SER A 380 2.14 15.59 -9.24
N ASP A 381 1.09 14.86 -9.65
CA ASP A 381 1.13 13.81 -10.68
C ASP A 381 2.15 12.68 -10.40
N ARG A 382 2.50 12.47 -9.12
CA ARG A 382 3.40 11.39 -8.68
C ARG A 382 2.69 10.26 -7.91
N PHE A 383 1.41 10.41 -7.63
CA PHE A 383 0.60 9.43 -6.93
C PHE A 383 -0.63 9.05 -7.76
N LEU A 384 -0.94 7.77 -7.80
CA LEU A 384 -2.13 7.21 -8.41
C LEU A 384 -2.83 6.30 -7.41
N HIS A 385 -4.05 6.66 -7.02
CA HIS A 385 -4.96 5.85 -6.24
C HIS A 385 -5.86 5.04 -7.17
N LEU A 386 -5.96 3.73 -6.95
CA LEU A 386 -6.82 2.85 -7.72
C LEU A 386 -7.72 2.04 -6.79
N GLU A 387 -9.02 2.33 -6.84
CA GLU A 387 -10.08 1.54 -6.22
C GLU A 387 -10.78 0.72 -7.30
N GLN A 388 -10.95 -0.58 -7.08
CA GLN A 388 -11.38 -1.50 -8.14
C GLN A 388 -12.26 -2.64 -7.66
N SER A 389 -13.16 -3.03 -8.55
CA SER A 389 -14.08 -4.15 -8.34
C SER A 389 -13.35 -5.48 -8.19
N VAL A 390 -14.03 -6.46 -7.58
CA VAL A 390 -13.54 -7.85 -7.47
C VAL A 390 -13.17 -8.43 -8.84
N THR A 391 -13.92 -8.10 -9.89
CA THR A 391 -13.65 -8.57 -11.26
C THR A 391 -12.28 -8.12 -11.77
N LEU A 392 -11.87 -6.88 -11.50
CA LEU A 392 -10.54 -6.38 -11.90
C LEU A 392 -9.41 -6.97 -11.04
N ARG A 393 -9.68 -7.22 -9.75
CA ARG A 393 -8.72 -7.86 -8.82
C ARG A 393 -8.57 -9.37 -9.01
N GLY A 394 -9.44 -9.99 -9.80
CA GLY A 394 -9.52 -11.41 -10.03
C GLY A 394 -8.35 -11.98 -10.86
N THR A 395 -8.68 -12.86 -11.80
CA THR A 395 -7.74 -13.41 -12.77
C THR A 395 -8.32 -13.28 -14.18
N GLY A 396 -7.51 -13.54 -15.21
CA GLY A 396 -7.98 -13.49 -16.60
C GLY A 396 -7.92 -12.10 -17.22
N ALA A 397 -8.78 -11.84 -18.21
CA ALA A 397 -8.71 -10.64 -19.05
C ALA A 397 -8.87 -9.33 -18.25
N SER A 398 -9.75 -9.32 -17.25
CA SER A 398 -10.02 -8.13 -16.44
C SER A 398 -8.82 -7.67 -15.60
N SER A 399 -8.03 -8.60 -15.05
CA SER A 399 -6.81 -8.22 -14.31
C SER A 399 -5.68 -7.75 -15.25
N LYS A 400 -5.66 -8.23 -16.50
CA LYS A 400 -4.74 -7.75 -17.53
C LYS A 400 -5.03 -6.31 -17.95
N ALA A 401 -6.28 -5.86 -17.90
CA ALA A 401 -6.64 -4.49 -18.27
C ALA A 401 -5.91 -3.45 -17.41
N VAL A 402 -5.78 -3.68 -16.10
CA VAL A 402 -5.03 -2.79 -15.20
C VAL A 402 -3.54 -2.79 -15.53
N ILE A 403 -2.95 -3.97 -15.78
CA ILE A 403 -1.54 -4.08 -16.20
C ILE A 403 -1.32 -3.31 -17.52
N GLN A 404 -2.18 -3.51 -18.51
CA GLN A 404 -2.03 -2.89 -19.82
C GLN A 404 -2.20 -1.36 -19.73
N ALA A 405 -3.18 -0.88 -18.97
CA ALA A 405 -3.37 0.54 -18.72
C ALA A 405 -2.17 1.19 -18.02
N LEU A 406 -1.56 0.50 -17.03
CA LEU A 406 -0.35 0.98 -16.38
C LEU A 406 0.83 1.04 -17.36
N ALA A 407 0.95 0.04 -18.24
CA ALA A 407 1.99 0.00 -19.27
C ALA A 407 1.85 1.13 -20.29
N ASP A 408 0.62 1.49 -20.65
CA ASP A 408 0.31 2.58 -21.59
C ASP A 408 0.48 3.97 -20.93
N THR A 409 0.27 4.06 -19.61
CA THR A 409 0.32 5.33 -18.87
C THR A 409 1.73 5.67 -18.40
N VAL A 410 2.51 4.68 -17.95
CA VAL A 410 3.87 4.88 -17.43
C VAL A 410 4.89 4.30 -18.42
N PRO A 411 5.71 5.15 -19.07
CA PRO A 411 6.59 4.71 -20.15
C PRO A 411 7.78 3.90 -19.65
N CYS A 412 8.37 3.12 -20.56
CA CYS A 412 9.66 2.47 -20.39
C CYS A 412 10.76 3.54 -20.32
N SER A 413 11.07 3.99 -19.11
CA SER A 413 12.03 5.07 -18.82
C SER A 413 13.38 4.54 -18.32
N LEU A 414 13.48 3.23 -18.08
CA LEU A 414 14.66 2.57 -17.52
C LEU A 414 15.08 1.38 -18.40
N THR A 415 16.25 0.82 -18.15
CA THR A 415 16.91 -0.17 -19.03
C THR A 415 16.45 -1.61 -18.86
N GLY A 416 15.63 -1.89 -17.85
CA GLY A 416 15.14 -3.24 -17.55
C GLY A 416 14.09 -3.76 -18.53
N SER A 417 13.74 -5.03 -18.35
CA SER A 417 12.69 -5.70 -19.13
C SER A 417 11.31 -5.57 -18.48
N GLY A 418 10.28 -5.43 -19.30
CA GLY A 418 8.88 -5.43 -18.88
C GLY A 418 7.95 -5.42 -20.08
N LEU A 419 6.65 -5.52 -19.87
CA LEU A 419 5.63 -5.47 -20.93
C LEU A 419 5.83 -4.21 -21.77
N GLY A 420 6.04 -4.37 -23.08
CA GLY A 420 6.29 -3.28 -24.02
C GLY A 420 7.67 -2.62 -23.92
N CYS A 421 8.55 -3.06 -23.01
CA CYS A 421 9.91 -2.55 -22.86
C CYS A 421 10.92 -3.57 -23.39
N GLN A 422 11.77 -3.14 -24.33
CA GLN A 422 12.92 -3.94 -24.75
C GLN A 422 14.06 -3.72 -23.75
N ALA A 423 14.63 -4.81 -23.22
CA ALA A 423 15.86 -4.71 -22.44
C ALA A 423 16.96 -4.15 -23.36
N VAL A 424 17.62 -3.08 -22.93
CA VAL A 424 18.78 -2.57 -23.67
C VAL A 424 19.93 -3.54 -23.45
N ALA A 425 20.38 -4.21 -24.51
CA ALA A 425 21.35 -5.31 -24.49
C ALA A 425 22.79 -4.93 -24.02
N THR A 426 22.95 -3.83 -23.28
CA THR A 426 24.26 -3.24 -22.96
C THR A 426 24.55 -3.11 -21.47
N ALA A 427 23.68 -3.59 -20.60
CA ALA A 427 24.02 -3.81 -19.20
C ALA A 427 23.79 -5.29 -18.91
N ASP A 428 24.87 -6.03 -18.63
CA ASP A 428 24.71 -7.33 -17.98
C ASP A 428 23.77 -7.11 -16.79
N PRO A 429 22.67 -7.86 -16.67
CA PRO A 429 21.83 -7.78 -15.48
C PRO A 429 22.74 -7.96 -14.26
N CYS A 430 22.53 -7.14 -13.22
CA CYS A 430 23.34 -7.21 -12.00
C CYS A 430 23.62 -8.69 -11.65
N PRO A 431 24.89 -9.14 -11.58
CA PRO A 431 25.24 -10.56 -11.58
C PRO A 431 24.55 -11.39 -10.51
#